data_AF-A0A940NVQ3-F1
#
_entry.id   AF-A0A940NVQ3-F1
#
_cell.length_a   1.000
_cell.length_b   1.000
_cell.length_c   1.000
_cell.angle_alpha   90.00
_cell.angle_beta   90.00
_cell.angle_gamma   90.00
#
_symmetry.space_group_name_H-M   'P 1'
#
loop_
_entity.id
_entity.type
_entity.pdbx_description
1 polymer ?
#
loop_
_entity_poly.entity_id
_entity_poly.type
_entity_poly.pdbx_seq_one_letter_code
_entity_poly.pdbx_strand_id
1 'polypeptide(L)'
;MTHQIFDGQTESQLKVLKEISTLSEAIGIEFWLRGGWAIDFLLGKITRSHDDIDIITWINNREQLEYELSKVGYVQTPVKEEFRLRQSDFLKDNVEITFGYITHSEGGSLIMNGLPEWKWREDSLLSQSYMLQGISAQVLNPKQLLEEKEVYERIGRIPRLKDAESKKILRRIISDLNLMD
;
A
#
# COMPACT_ATOMS: atom_id res chain seq x y z
N MET A 1 27.10 -7.82 10.32
CA MET A 1 25.81 -7.54 9.67
C MET A 1 25.75 -8.36 8.41
N THR A 2 24.91 -9.38 8.37
CA THR A 2 24.65 -10.19 7.16
C THR A 2 23.95 -9.30 6.14
N HIS A 3 24.59 -9.00 5.02
CA HIS A 3 23.90 -8.40 3.87
C HIS A 3 22.90 -9.45 3.37
N GLN A 4 21.60 -9.21 3.53
CA GLN A 4 20.61 -9.97 2.79
C GLN A 4 20.77 -9.60 1.31
N ILE A 5 21.06 -10.61 0.49
CA ILE A 5 21.11 -10.44 -0.96
C ILE A 5 19.68 -10.58 -1.45
N PHE A 6 19.14 -9.51 -2.03
CA PHE A 6 17.82 -9.51 -2.64
C PHE A 6 17.94 -9.64 -4.16
N ASP A 7 16.85 -10.04 -4.82
CA ASP A 7 16.81 -9.95 -6.28
C ASP A 7 16.79 -8.46 -6.70
N GLY A 8 17.19 -8.19 -7.96
CA GLY A 8 17.30 -6.82 -8.46
C GLY A 8 15.96 -6.06 -8.44
N GLN A 9 14.83 -6.75 -8.55
CA GLN A 9 13.50 -6.12 -8.47
C GLN A 9 13.22 -5.60 -7.06
N THR A 10 13.48 -6.43 -6.05
CA THR A 10 13.32 -6.09 -4.64
C THR A 10 14.24 -4.94 -4.25
N GLU A 11 15.49 -4.93 -4.73
CA GLU A 11 16.41 -3.81 -4.50
C GLU A 11 15.89 -2.50 -5.11
N SER A 12 15.37 -2.53 -6.35
CA SER A 12 14.77 -1.36 -6.98
C SER A 12 13.52 -0.88 -6.23
N GLN A 13 12.65 -1.80 -5.79
CA GLN A 13 11.46 -1.46 -5.00
C GLN A 13 11.82 -0.85 -3.65
N LEU A 14 12.86 -1.33 -2.96
CA LEU A 14 13.33 -0.73 -1.71
C LEU A 14 13.85 0.72 -1.92
N LYS A 15 14.53 0.99 -3.04
CA LYS A 15 14.96 2.35 -3.39
C LYS A 15 13.76 3.27 -3.61
N VAL A 16 12.77 2.81 -4.38
CA VAL A 16 11.52 3.55 -4.64
C VAL A 16 10.74 3.79 -3.36
N LEU A 17 10.60 2.79 -2.49
CA LEU A 17 9.94 2.95 -1.19
C LEU A 17 10.66 3.98 -0.31
N LYS A 18 12.01 3.98 -0.31
CA LYS A 18 12.79 4.97 0.44
C LYS A 18 12.58 6.39 -0.11
N GLU A 19 12.54 6.54 -1.43
CA GLU A 19 12.30 7.82 -2.09
C GLU A 19 10.90 8.35 -1.79
N ILE A 20 9.86 7.51 -1.94
CA ILE A 20 8.48 7.87 -1.60
C ILE A 20 8.36 8.26 -0.12
N SER A 21 8.92 7.46 0.79
CA SER A 21 8.92 7.75 2.22
C SER A 21 9.54 9.13 2.52
N THR A 22 10.70 9.42 1.92
CA THR A 22 11.40 10.71 2.09
C THR A 22 10.62 11.87 1.47
N LEU A 23 10.05 11.67 0.28
CA LEU A 23 9.27 12.68 -0.42
C LEU A 23 8.01 13.04 0.36
N SER A 24 7.25 12.03 0.80
CA SER A 24 6.04 12.18 1.60
C SER A 24 6.30 12.93 2.90
N GLU A 25 7.41 12.63 3.60
CA GLU A 25 7.83 13.38 4.78
C GLU A 25 8.13 14.86 4.44
N ALA A 26 8.87 15.11 3.35
CA ALA A 26 9.24 16.46 2.95
C ALA A 26 8.03 17.34 2.58
N ILE A 27 6.95 16.74 2.06
CA ILE A 27 5.74 17.46 1.62
C ILE A 27 4.58 17.36 2.62
N GLY A 28 4.78 16.68 3.75
CA GLY A 28 3.79 16.57 4.83
C GLY A 28 2.57 15.70 4.50
N ILE A 29 2.76 14.68 3.66
CA ILE A 29 1.69 13.77 3.21
C ILE A 29 1.78 12.43 3.95
N GLU A 30 0.69 12.03 4.59
CA GLU A 30 0.55 10.69 5.14
C GLU A 30 0.21 9.67 4.06
N PHE A 31 0.75 8.46 4.18
CA PHE A 31 0.42 7.34 3.33
C PHE A 31 0.50 6.02 4.08
N TRP A 32 -0.27 5.04 3.62
CA TRP A 32 -0.28 3.68 4.14
C TRP A 32 0.10 2.70 3.06
N LEU A 33 1.07 1.83 3.34
CA LEU A 33 1.34 0.69 2.49
C LEU A 33 0.16 -0.29 2.52
N ARG A 34 -0.13 -0.83 1.34
CA ARG A 34 -1.12 -1.88 1.08
C ARG A 34 -0.42 -3.10 0.45
N GLY A 35 -1.16 -4.19 0.31
CA GLY A 35 -0.71 -5.33 -0.48
C GLY A 35 0.44 -6.11 0.14
N GLY A 36 1.38 -6.59 -0.68
CA GLY A 36 2.47 -7.46 -0.24
C GLY A 36 3.51 -6.75 0.63
N TRP A 37 3.90 -5.54 0.25
CA TRP A 37 4.86 -4.75 1.01
C TRP A 37 4.37 -4.40 2.41
N ALA A 38 3.07 -4.10 2.58
CA ALA A 38 2.49 -3.88 3.91
C ALA A 38 2.70 -5.07 4.86
N ILE A 39 2.56 -6.30 4.36
CA ILE A 39 2.78 -7.53 5.14
C ILE A 39 4.24 -7.65 5.58
N ASP A 40 5.18 -7.34 4.69
CA ASP A 40 6.61 -7.44 5.00
C ASP A 40 7.05 -6.38 6.02
N PHE A 41 6.47 -5.18 5.97
CA PHE A 41 6.66 -4.15 7.01
C PHE A 41 6.08 -4.58 8.36
N LEU A 42 4.87 -5.14 8.39
CA LEU A 42 4.26 -5.70 9.61
C LEU A 42 5.13 -6.80 10.24
N LEU A 43 5.80 -7.60 9.42
CA LEU A 43 6.68 -8.69 9.88
C LEU A 43 8.13 -8.27 10.17
N GLY A 44 8.52 -7.05 9.79
CA GLY A 44 9.91 -6.57 9.86
C GLY A 44 10.89 -7.36 9.00
N LYS A 45 10.42 -8.10 8.00
CA LYS A 45 11.27 -8.90 7.08
C LYS A 45 10.61 -9.07 5.71
N ILE A 46 11.45 -9.18 4.68
CA ILE A 46 11.00 -9.49 3.33
C ILE A 46 10.66 -10.98 3.23
N THR A 47 9.44 -11.31 2.82
CA THR A 47 8.96 -12.71 2.79
C THR A 47 9.02 -13.35 1.41
N ARG A 48 8.98 -12.54 0.35
CA ARG A 48 9.05 -12.93 -1.07
C ARG A 48 9.29 -11.70 -1.95
N SER A 49 9.60 -11.92 -3.23
CA SER A 49 9.55 -10.86 -4.24
C SER A 49 8.11 -10.35 -4.45
N HIS A 50 7.97 -9.05 -4.72
CA HIS A 50 6.68 -8.41 -5.01
C HIS A 50 6.68 -7.86 -6.44
N ASP A 51 5.50 -7.82 -7.07
CA ASP A 51 5.38 -7.38 -8.46
C ASP A 51 5.38 -5.85 -8.54
N ASP A 52 4.76 -5.22 -7.53
CA ASP A 52 4.32 -3.83 -7.49
C ASP A 52 4.44 -3.23 -6.07
N ILE A 53 4.27 -1.91 -5.98
CA ILE A 53 4.08 -1.17 -4.72
C ILE A 53 2.65 -0.60 -4.70
N ASP A 54 1.83 -1.03 -3.75
CA ASP A 54 0.50 -0.48 -3.50
C ASP A 54 0.54 0.50 -2.31
N ILE A 55 0.12 1.74 -2.53
CA ILE A 55 0.05 2.80 -1.52
C ILE A 55 -1.36 3.38 -1.47
N ILE A 56 -1.75 3.87 -0.29
CA ILE A 56 -3.00 4.56 -0.04
C ILE A 56 -2.70 5.92 0.58
N THR A 57 -3.38 6.96 0.12
CA THR A 57 -3.32 8.31 0.72
C THR A 57 -4.66 9.05 0.54
N TRP A 58 -4.80 10.21 1.15
CA TRP A 58 -5.97 11.06 1.01
C TRP A 58 -6.10 11.64 -0.40
N ILE A 59 -7.32 11.73 -0.93
CA ILE A 59 -7.55 12.34 -2.25
C ILE A 59 -7.03 13.78 -2.35
N ASN A 60 -7.07 14.54 -1.25
CA ASN A 60 -6.57 15.91 -1.18
C ASN A 60 -5.05 16.01 -1.42
N ASN A 61 -4.32 14.91 -1.25
CA ASN A 61 -2.87 14.87 -1.48
C ASN A 61 -2.52 14.66 -2.96
N ARG A 62 -3.49 14.26 -3.79
CA ARG A 62 -3.26 13.82 -5.17
C ARG A 62 -2.47 14.82 -5.99
N GLU A 63 -2.95 16.06 -6.11
CA GLU A 63 -2.33 17.04 -7.02
C GLU A 63 -0.88 17.35 -6.63
N GLN A 64 -0.64 17.58 -5.34
CA GLN A 64 0.70 17.84 -4.83
C GLN A 64 1.61 16.62 -4.99
N LEU A 65 1.12 15.43 -4.66
CA LEU A 65 1.88 14.19 -4.78
C LEU A 65 2.27 13.91 -6.25
N GLU A 66 1.32 13.97 -7.18
CA GLU A 66 1.57 13.74 -8.61
C GLU A 66 2.59 14.74 -9.16
N TYR A 67 2.47 16.02 -8.78
CA TYR A 67 3.39 17.06 -9.18
C TYR A 67 4.81 16.82 -8.66
N GLU A 68 4.97 16.51 -7.38
CA GLU A 68 6.28 16.30 -6.76
C GLU A 68 6.95 15.01 -7.23
N LEU A 69 6.19 13.92 -7.42
CA LEU A 69 6.67 12.68 -8.02
C LEU A 69 7.18 12.92 -9.46
N SER A 70 6.49 13.74 -10.25
CA SER A 70 6.93 14.06 -11.62
C SER A 70 8.29 14.76 -11.67
N LYS A 71 8.59 15.62 -10.69
CA LYS A 71 9.89 16.33 -10.61
C LYS A 71 11.07 15.40 -10.35
N VAL A 72 10.81 14.31 -9.61
CA VAL A 72 11.84 13.31 -9.28
C VAL A 72 11.79 12.11 -10.23
N GLY A 73 11.11 12.25 -11.37
CA GLY A 73 11.22 11.32 -12.50
C GLY A 73 10.32 10.09 -12.43
N TYR A 74 9.23 10.15 -11.66
CA TYR A 74 8.14 9.17 -11.77
C TYR A 74 7.30 9.51 -12.99
N VAL A 75 7.02 8.51 -13.82
CA VAL A 75 6.20 8.68 -15.02
C VAL A 75 4.82 8.14 -14.75
N GLN A 76 3.80 8.99 -14.83
CA GLN A 76 2.41 8.57 -14.67
C GLN A 76 2.00 7.65 -15.83
N THR A 77 1.35 6.54 -15.52
CA THR A 77 0.83 5.59 -16.51
C THR A 77 -0.69 5.74 -16.66
N PRO A 78 -1.25 5.49 -17.85
CA PRO A 78 -2.69 5.60 -18.06
C PRO A 78 -3.47 4.59 -17.21
N VAL A 79 -4.41 5.08 -16.43
CA VAL A 79 -5.40 4.26 -15.71
C VAL A 79 -6.70 4.17 -16.51
N LYS A 80 -7.41 3.05 -16.39
CA LYS A 80 -8.72 2.92 -17.07
C LYS A 80 -9.71 3.96 -16.53
N GLU A 81 -10.70 4.32 -17.35
CA GLU A 81 -11.68 5.34 -17.03
C GLU A 81 -12.35 5.10 -15.66
N GLU A 82 -12.75 3.87 -15.39
CA GLU A 82 -13.39 3.49 -14.13
C GLU A 82 -12.49 3.68 -12.90
N PHE A 83 -11.18 3.82 -13.06
CA PHE A 83 -10.21 4.00 -11.98
C PHE A 83 -9.66 5.43 -11.88
N ARG A 84 -9.98 6.34 -12.82
CA ARG A 84 -9.39 7.69 -12.87
C ARG A 84 -9.61 8.52 -11.60
N LEU A 85 -10.72 8.31 -10.90
CA LEU A 85 -10.97 8.95 -9.61
C LEU A 85 -10.36 8.19 -8.43
N ARG A 86 -10.09 6.89 -8.58
CA ARG A 86 -9.70 5.98 -7.50
C ARG A 86 -8.20 5.94 -7.31
N GLN A 87 -7.42 6.06 -8.38
CA GLN A 87 -5.98 5.85 -8.32
C GLN A 87 -5.20 6.66 -9.35
N SER A 88 -3.89 6.74 -9.10
CA SER A 88 -2.87 7.12 -10.07
C SER A 88 -1.78 6.07 -10.08
N ASP A 89 -1.42 5.60 -11.27
CA ASP A 89 -0.37 4.62 -11.48
C ASP A 89 0.89 5.31 -12.01
N PHE A 90 2.06 4.81 -11.59
CA PHE A 90 3.36 5.33 -11.94
C PHE A 90 4.36 4.23 -12.25
N LEU A 91 5.36 4.60 -13.05
CA LEU A 91 6.55 3.79 -13.30
C LEU A 91 7.80 4.58 -12.90
N LYS A 92 8.70 3.92 -12.16
CA LYS A 92 10.04 4.44 -11.83
C LYS A 92 11.03 3.28 -11.81
N ASP A 93 12.09 3.34 -12.62
CA ASP A 93 13.15 2.32 -12.65
C ASP A 93 12.63 0.87 -12.78
N ASN A 94 11.62 0.66 -13.65
CA ASN A 94 10.89 -0.60 -13.84
C ASN A 94 10.08 -1.09 -12.64
N VAL A 95 9.84 -0.23 -11.65
CA VAL A 95 8.93 -0.48 -10.53
C VAL A 95 7.58 0.15 -10.83
N GLU A 96 6.53 -0.65 -10.79
CA GLU A 96 5.14 -0.20 -10.86
C GLU A 96 4.65 0.22 -9.47
N ILE A 97 4.04 1.40 -9.39
CA ILE A 97 3.50 1.97 -8.16
C ILE A 97 2.06 2.41 -8.40
N THR A 98 1.14 1.97 -7.54
CA THR A 98 -0.25 2.45 -7.53
C THR A 98 -0.50 3.24 -6.26
N PHE A 99 -0.92 4.49 -6.41
CA PHE A 99 -1.50 5.29 -5.34
C PHE A 99 -3.01 5.26 -5.43
N GLY A 100 -3.66 4.57 -4.49
CA GLY A 100 -5.11 4.62 -4.30
C GLY A 100 -5.51 5.77 -3.38
N TYR A 101 -6.66 6.38 -3.65
CA TYR A 101 -7.14 7.53 -2.91
C TYR A 101 -8.36 7.20 -2.07
N ILE A 102 -8.32 7.58 -0.81
CA ILE A 102 -9.44 7.47 0.13
C ILE A 102 -10.01 8.85 0.47
N THR A 103 -11.28 8.84 0.87
CA THR A 103 -12.01 10.02 1.35
C THR A 103 -13.07 9.60 2.36
N HIS A 104 -13.69 10.57 3.02
CA HIS A 104 -14.88 10.33 3.83
C HIS A 104 -16.13 10.51 2.98
N SER A 105 -17.09 9.62 3.15
CA SER A 105 -18.45 9.81 2.63
C SER A 105 -19.17 10.92 3.43
N GLU A 106 -20.31 11.40 2.93
CA GLU A 106 -21.15 12.37 3.67
C GLU A 106 -21.58 11.85 5.06
N GLY A 107 -21.71 10.54 5.22
CA GLY A 107 -22.01 9.88 6.49
C GLY A 107 -20.81 9.66 7.40
N GLY A 108 -19.62 10.18 7.04
CA GLY A 108 -18.39 10.06 7.82
C GLY A 108 -17.66 8.71 7.71
N SER A 109 -18.18 7.73 6.96
CA SER A 109 -17.46 6.48 6.73
C SER A 109 -16.27 6.68 5.79
N LEU A 110 -15.15 6.00 6.06
CA LEU A 110 -14.02 5.96 5.15
C LEU A 110 -14.33 5.10 3.92
N ILE A 111 -14.08 5.63 2.73
CA ILE A 111 -14.38 5.00 1.44
C ILE A 111 -13.24 5.17 0.43
N MET A 112 -13.20 4.30 -0.57
CA MET A 112 -12.41 4.54 -1.78
C MET A 112 -12.99 5.73 -2.55
N ASN A 113 -12.14 6.67 -2.97
CA ASN A 113 -12.57 7.84 -3.71
C ASN A 113 -13.19 7.45 -5.06
N GLY A 114 -14.38 7.96 -5.38
CA GLY A 114 -15.10 7.57 -6.60
C GLY A 114 -15.65 6.14 -6.60
N LEU A 115 -15.78 5.51 -5.43
CA LEU A 115 -16.46 4.21 -5.24
C LEU A 115 -17.10 4.11 -3.83
N PRO A 116 -18.22 4.82 -3.57
CA PRO A 116 -18.84 4.92 -2.24
C PRO A 116 -19.28 3.59 -1.61
N GLU A 117 -19.56 2.57 -2.42
CA GLU A 117 -19.89 1.22 -1.98
C GLU A 117 -18.69 0.49 -1.38
N TRP A 118 -17.46 0.93 -1.69
CA TRP A 118 -16.24 0.35 -1.16
C TRP A 118 -15.85 1.02 0.15
N LYS A 119 -16.57 0.62 1.20
CA LYS A 119 -16.35 1.08 2.57
C LYS A 119 -15.18 0.36 3.23
N TRP A 120 -14.37 1.12 3.95
CA TRP A 120 -13.25 0.60 4.73
C TRP A 120 -13.62 0.54 6.20
N ARG A 121 -12.89 -0.26 6.96
CA ARG A 121 -13.02 -0.31 8.41
C ARG A 121 -12.61 1.04 9.01
N GLU A 122 -13.26 1.45 10.10
CA GLU A 122 -12.90 2.69 10.82
C GLU A 122 -11.47 2.63 11.38
N ASP A 123 -11.00 1.43 11.75
CA ASP A 123 -9.64 1.16 12.24
C ASP A 123 -8.65 0.80 11.13
N SER A 124 -8.98 1.06 9.85
CA SER A 124 -8.18 0.63 8.70
C SER A 124 -6.82 1.31 8.57
N LEU A 125 -6.69 2.54 9.07
CA LEU A 125 -5.48 3.35 8.98
C LEU A 125 -4.71 3.28 10.30
N LEU A 126 -3.57 2.58 10.33
CA LEU A 126 -2.71 2.56 11.52
C LEU A 126 -1.90 3.85 11.58
N SER A 127 -1.85 4.46 12.77
CA SER A 127 -0.98 5.61 13.03
C SER A 127 0.48 5.19 13.27
N GLN A 128 0.70 3.95 13.72
CA GLN A 128 2.02 3.40 13.97
C GLN A 128 2.82 3.22 12.68
N SER A 129 4.09 3.67 12.71
CA SER A 129 5.06 3.37 11.66
C SER A 129 5.79 2.06 11.93
N TYR A 130 6.11 1.37 10.85
CA TYR A 130 6.86 0.12 10.82
C TYR A 130 8.18 0.34 10.10
N MET A 131 9.23 -0.36 10.54
CA MET A 131 10.58 -0.24 10.00
C MET A 131 10.97 -1.50 9.22
N LEU A 132 11.42 -1.32 7.97
CA LEU A 132 11.97 -2.40 7.16
C LEU A 132 13.17 -1.86 6.36
N GLN A 133 14.33 -2.50 6.48
CA GLN A 133 15.56 -2.11 5.75
C GLN A 133 15.90 -0.60 5.84
N GLY A 134 15.64 0.03 7.00
CA GLY A 134 15.89 1.47 7.21
C GLY A 134 14.85 2.42 6.59
N ILE A 135 13.72 1.89 6.13
CA ILE A 135 12.57 2.64 5.63
C ILE A 135 11.48 2.62 6.70
N SER A 136 10.93 3.79 7.02
CA SER A 136 9.78 3.96 7.91
C SER A 136 8.54 4.21 7.09
N ALA A 137 7.47 3.47 7.33
CA ALA A 137 6.17 3.68 6.67
C ALA A 137 5.02 3.27 7.58
N GLN A 138 3.87 3.95 7.45
CA GLN A 138 2.62 3.43 7.99
C GLN A 138 2.07 2.35 7.05
N VAL A 139 1.22 1.47 7.59
CA VAL A 139 0.63 0.34 6.86
C VAL A 139 -0.87 0.27 7.16
N LEU A 140 -1.65 -0.27 6.23
CA LEU A 140 -3.04 -0.59 6.54
C LEU A 140 -3.13 -1.64 7.66
N ASN A 141 -4.20 -1.55 8.44
CA ASN A 141 -4.51 -2.51 9.47
C ASN A 141 -4.56 -3.94 8.88
N PRO A 142 -3.91 -4.94 9.50
CA PRO A 142 -3.96 -6.33 9.04
C PRO A 142 -5.37 -6.86 8.77
N LYS A 143 -6.37 -6.41 9.55
CA LYS A 143 -7.79 -6.75 9.34
C LYS A 143 -8.31 -6.19 8.01
N GLN A 144 -7.98 -4.93 7.69
CA GLN A 144 -8.33 -4.32 6.39
C GLN A 144 -7.63 -5.04 5.23
N LEU A 145 -6.33 -5.34 5.35
CA LEU A 145 -5.57 -6.07 4.33
C LEU A 145 -6.15 -7.45 4.03
N LEU A 146 -6.66 -8.14 5.06
CA LEU A 146 -7.30 -9.44 4.92
C LEU A 146 -8.66 -9.31 4.22
N GLU A 147 -9.50 -8.37 4.67
CA GLU A 147 -10.82 -8.13 4.11
C GLU A 147 -10.75 -7.78 2.61
N GLU A 148 -9.80 -6.93 2.18
CA GLU A 148 -9.62 -6.61 0.76
C GLU A 148 -9.37 -7.87 -0.10
N LYS A 149 -8.52 -8.79 0.40
CA LYS A 149 -8.22 -10.04 -0.31
C LYS A 149 -9.44 -10.97 -0.39
N GLU A 150 -10.25 -11.01 0.65
CA GLU A 150 -11.48 -11.82 0.69
C GLU A 150 -12.60 -11.21 -0.16
N VAL A 151 -12.71 -9.88 -0.23
CA VAL A 151 -13.66 -9.20 -1.12
C VAL A 151 -13.30 -9.44 -2.58
N TYR A 152 -12.02 -9.31 -2.96
CA TYR A 152 -11.59 -9.54 -4.35
C TYR A 152 -11.95 -10.93 -4.87
N GLU A 153 -11.81 -11.96 -4.02
CA GLU A 153 -12.22 -13.33 -4.36
C GLU A 153 -13.74 -13.44 -4.55
N ARG A 154 -14.53 -12.80 -3.68
CA ARG A 154 -16.01 -12.80 -3.77
C ARG A 154 -16.55 -12.11 -5.02
N ILE A 155 -15.90 -11.04 -5.48
CA ILE A 155 -16.31 -10.32 -6.70
C ILE A 155 -15.76 -10.96 -7.98
N GLY A 156 -15.20 -12.17 -7.91
CA GLY A 156 -14.78 -12.95 -9.07
C GLY A 156 -13.42 -12.57 -9.65
N ARG A 157 -12.59 -11.81 -8.92
CA ARG A 157 -11.20 -11.58 -9.34
C ARG A 157 -10.45 -12.90 -9.24
N ILE A 158 -9.72 -13.26 -10.30
CA ILE A 158 -8.92 -14.48 -10.35
C ILE A 158 -7.93 -14.48 -9.17
N PRO A 159 -8.03 -15.43 -8.23
CA PRO A 159 -7.13 -15.50 -7.08
C PRO A 159 -5.68 -15.71 -7.56
N ARG A 160 -4.75 -14.91 -7.03
CA ARG A 160 -3.32 -15.14 -7.30
C ARG A 160 -2.81 -16.20 -6.33
N LEU A 161 -1.88 -17.04 -6.78
CA LEU A 161 -1.28 -18.09 -5.94
C LEU A 161 -0.74 -17.53 -4.60
N LYS A 162 -0.13 -16.35 -4.65
CA LYS A 162 0.43 -15.64 -3.47
C LYS A 162 -0.62 -15.12 -2.48
N ASP A 163 -1.89 -14.99 -2.88
CA ASP A 163 -2.95 -14.47 -2.01
C ASP A 163 -3.34 -15.49 -0.93
N ALA A 164 -3.28 -16.79 -1.21
CA ALA A 164 -3.56 -17.83 -0.21
C ALA A 164 -2.58 -17.77 0.97
N GLU A 165 -1.28 -17.63 0.67
CA GLU A 165 -0.24 -17.50 1.71
C GLU A 165 -0.34 -16.17 2.45
N SER A 166 -0.59 -15.08 1.72
CA SER A 166 -0.80 -13.76 2.34
C SER A 166 -1.96 -13.77 3.34
N LYS A 167 -3.08 -14.44 3.01
CA LYS A 167 -4.23 -14.59 3.93
C LYS A 167 -3.85 -15.36 5.20
N LYS A 168 -3.03 -16.42 5.10
CA LYS A 168 -2.56 -17.18 6.28
C LYS A 168 -1.67 -16.32 7.18
N ILE A 169 -0.73 -15.59 6.59
CA ILE A 169 0.16 -14.67 7.32
C ILE A 169 -0.65 -13.59 8.03
N LEU A 170 -1.59 -12.95 7.34
CA LEU A 170 -2.45 -11.91 7.92
C LEU A 170 -3.27 -12.43 9.09
N ARG A 171 -3.87 -13.63 8.97
CA ARG A 171 -4.61 -14.25 10.08
C ARG A 171 -3.72 -14.52 11.29
N ARG A 172 -2.46 -14.92 11.07
CA ARG A 172 -1.49 -15.09 12.15
C ARG A 172 -1.14 -13.75 12.82
N ILE A 173 -0.83 -12.72 12.03
CA ILE A 173 -0.56 -11.36 12.56
C ILE A 173 -1.73 -10.87 13.40
N ILE A 174 -2.97 -11.02 12.91
CA ILE A 174 -4.18 -10.62 13.64
C ILE A 174 -4.33 -11.40 14.95
N SER A 175 -4.07 -12.72 14.93
CA SER A 175 -4.12 -13.54 16.14
C SER A 175 -3.08 -13.11 17.16
N ASP A 176 -1.85 -12.81 16.72
CA ASP A 176 -0.76 -12.39 17.60
C ASP A 176 -1.05 -11.01 18.21
N LEU A 177 -1.64 -10.08 17.45
CA LEU A 177 -2.06 -8.76 17.96
C LEU A 177 -3.17 -8.87 19.00
N ASN A 178 -4.21 -9.69 18.76
CA ASN A 178 -5.30 -9.87 19.71
C ASN A 178 -4.86 -10.56 21.03
N LEU A 179 -3.68 -11.18 21.07
CA LEU A 179 -3.11 -11.77 22.29
C LEU A 179 -2.30 -10.75 23.12
N MET A 180 -2.02 -9.57 22.57
CA MET A 180 -1.27 -8.49 23.22
C MET A 180 -2.18 -7.41 23.82
N ASP A 181 -3.47 -7.41 23.47
CA ASP A 181 -4.54 -6.56 24.03
C ASP A 181 -5.20 -7.22 25.27
#